data_AF-A0A3E0NDU6-F1
#
_entry.id   AF-A0A3E0NDU6-F1
#
_cell.length_a   1.000
_cell.length_b   1.000
_cell.length_c   1.000
_cell.angle_alpha   90.00
_cell.angle_beta   90.00
_cell.angle_gamma   90.00
#
_symmetry.space_group_name_H-M   'P 1'
#
loop_
_entity.id
_entity.type
_entity.pdbx_description
1 polymer ?
#
loop_
_entity_poly.entity_id
_entity_poly.type
_entity_poly.pdbx_seq_one_letter_code
_entity_poly.pdbx_strand_id
1 'polypeptide(L)'
;MSPDTAIDLGREAIMTMLKISAPVLIAGMAVGLLIGLLQALTQIQEQTISFVPKIIAMVLVLSFTLPWLIEEMVRYSQELISHIPDNL
;
A
#
# COMPACT_ATOMS: atom_id res chain seq x y z
N MET A 1 -29.57 -2.56 6.69
CA MET A 1 -28.16 -2.62 7.16
C MET A 1 -28.13 -2.86 8.66
N SER A 2 -27.74 -4.05 9.11
CA SER A 2 -27.45 -4.29 10.53
C SER A 2 -26.09 -3.67 10.88
N PRO A 3 -25.83 -3.32 12.17
CA PRO A 3 -24.54 -2.81 12.61
C PRO A 3 -23.38 -3.74 12.27
N ASP A 4 -23.61 -5.05 12.28
CA ASP A 4 -22.61 -6.07 11.95
C ASP A 4 -22.14 -5.97 10.50
N THR A 5 -23.05 -5.78 9.55
CA THR A 5 -22.72 -5.60 8.12
C THR A 5 -21.85 -4.37 7.87
N ALA A 6 -22.08 -3.28 8.61
CA ALA A 6 -21.27 -2.07 8.48
C ALA A 6 -19.83 -2.28 8.99
N ILE A 7 -19.67 -3.07 10.06
CA ILE A 7 -18.36 -3.42 10.62
C ILE A 7 -17.59 -4.32 9.65
N ASP A 8 -18.25 -5.33 9.09
CA ASP A 8 -17.64 -6.25 8.13
C ASP A 8 -17.17 -5.53 6.86
N LEU A 9 -18.00 -4.62 6.34
CA LEU A 9 -17.62 -3.79 5.19
C LEU A 9 -16.40 -2.91 5.50
N GLY A 10 -16.36 -2.29 6.69
CA GLY A 10 -15.21 -1.49 7.13
C GLY A 10 -13.93 -2.34 7.24
N ARG A 11 -14.05 -3.56 7.76
CA ARG A 11 -12.93 -4.51 7.85
C ARG A 11 -12.38 -4.87 6.47
N GLU A 12 -13.26 -5.14 5.52
CA GLU A 12 -12.87 -5.49 4.15
C GLU A 12 -12.20 -4.32 3.44
N ALA A 13 -12.73 -3.11 3.58
CA ALA A 13 -12.12 -1.88 3.07
C ALA A 13 -10.67 -1.69 3.57
N ILE A 14 -10.46 -1.84 4.89
CA ILE A 14 -9.13 -1.73 5.51
C ILE A 14 -8.20 -2.83 4.98
N MET A 15 -8.70 -4.06 4.85
CA MET A 15 -7.90 -5.18 4.35
C MET A 15 -7.46 -4.95 2.90
N THR A 16 -8.35 -4.47 2.05
CA THR A 16 -8.06 -4.12 0.65
C THR A 16 -7.04 -2.97 0.58
N MET A 17 -7.21 -1.93 1.39
CA MET A 17 -6.25 -0.82 1.49
C MET A 17 -4.85 -1.32 1.91
N LEU A 18 -4.78 -2.21 2.90
CA LEU A 18 -3.53 -2.78 3.38
C LEU A 18 -2.85 -3.62 2.29
N LYS A 19 -3.60 -4.48 1.58
CA LYS A 19 -3.07 -5.28 0.46
C LYS A 19 -2.49 -4.39 -0.63
N ILE A 20 -3.22 -3.35 -1.04
CA ILE A 20 -2.82 -2.44 -2.12
C ILE A 20 -1.56 -1.64 -1.73
N SER A 21 -1.47 -1.18 -0.48
CA SER A 21 -0.33 -0.39 0.00
C SER A 21 0.91 -1.22 0.36
N ALA A 22 0.74 -2.51 0.70
CA ALA A 22 1.80 -3.41 1.13
C ALA A 22 3.05 -3.42 0.24
N PRO A 23 2.98 -3.62 -1.11
CA PRO A 23 4.18 -3.70 -1.94
C PRO A 23 5.02 -2.41 -1.89
N VAL A 24 4.37 -1.25 -1.95
CA VAL A 24 5.05 0.05 -1.91
C VAL A 24 5.66 0.32 -0.53
N LEU A 25 4.94 -0.04 0.54
CA LEU A 25 5.43 0.09 1.91
C LEU A 25 6.64 -0.80 2.18
N ILE A 26 6.58 -2.08 1.80
CA ILE A 26 7.67 -3.04 1.95
C ILE A 26 8.91 -2.55 1.20
N ALA A 27 8.75 -2.06 -0.02
CA ALA A 27 9.84 -1.50 -0.81
C ALA A 27 10.48 -0.28 -0.14
N GLY A 28 9.65 0.68 0.31
CA GLY A 28 10.11 1.88 1.00
C GLY A 28 10.80 1.58 2.33
N MET A 29 10.31 0.58 3.07
CA MET A 29 10.93 0.10 4.31
C MET A 29 12.27 -0.58 4.05
N ALA A 30 12.35 -1.50 3.09
CA ALA A 30 13.58 -2.21 2.76
C ALA A 30 14.68 -1.24 2.32
N VAL A 31 14.39 -0.32 1.41
CA VAL A 31 15.35 0.67 0.94
C VAL A 31 15.68 1.69 2.03
N GLY A 32 14.68 2.12 2.80
CA GLY A 32 14.91 3.02 3.94
C GLY A 32 15.83 2.42 4.99
N LEU A 33 15.67 1.14 5.30
CA LEU A 33 16.53 0.41 6.23
C LEU A 33 17.95 0.27 5.69
N LEU A 34 18.10 -0.14 4.43
CA LEU A 34 19.41 -0.31 3.79
C LEU A 34 20.19 1.01 3.75
N ILE A 35 19.55 2.09 3.31
CA ILE A 35 20.19 3.40 3.24
C ILE A 35 20.46 3.94 4.65
N GLY A 36 19.54 3.76 5.60
CA GLY A 36 19.75 4.16 7.00
C GLY A 36 20.95 3.45 7.64
N LEU A 37 21.15 2.16 7.33
CA LEU A 37 22.33 1.43 7.78
C LEU A 37 23.61 2.00 7.15
N LEU A 38 23.61 2.27 5.85
CA LEU A 38 24.77 2.88 5.17
C LEU A 38 25.09 4.26 5.74
N GLN A 39 24.08 5.09 6.00
CA GLN A 39 24.23 6.41 6.63
C GLN A 39 24.83 6.32 8.03
N ALA A 40 24.41 5.32 8.82
CA ALA A 40 24.97 5.07 10.15
C ALA A 40 26.44 4.61 10.07
N LEU A 41 26.79 3.75 9.11
CA LEU A 41 28.16 3.24 8.92
C LEU A 41 29.13 4.31 8.42
N THR A 42 28.70 5.21 7.52
CA THR A 42 29.55 6.26 6.95
C THR A 42 29.52 7.57 7.75
N GLN A 43 28.69 7.67 8.79
CA GLN A 43 28.44 8.89 9.57
C GLN A 43 27.89 10.08 8.74
N ILE A 44 27.34 9.82 7.55
CA ILE A 44 26.75 10.86 6.69
C ILE A 44 25.25 10.92 6.98
N GLN A 45 24.81 11.95 7.71
CA GLN A 45 23.40 12.16 8.11
C GLN A 45 22.68 13.22 7.26
N GLU A 46 23.01 13.28 5.97
CA GLU A 46 22.32 14.17 5.03
C GLU A 46 20.95 13.60 4.65
N GLN A 47 19.87 14.28 5.05
CA GLN A 47 18.50 13.80 4.85
C GLN A 47 18.16 13.57 3.36
N THR A 48 18.72 14.38 2.46
CA THR A 48 18.48 14.28 1.01
C THR A 48 18.98 12.96 0.42
N ILE A 49 20.09 12.41 0.93
CA ILE A 49 20.69 11.15 0.44
C ILE A 49 19.78 9.95 0.74
N SER A 50 19.03 9.98 1.85
CA SER A 50 18.08 8.92 2.20
C SER A 50 16.80 8.99 1.37
N PHE A 51 16.41 10.20 0.97
CA PHE A 51 15.10 10.45 0.38
C PHE A 51 15.04 9.99 -1.08
N VAL A 52 16.02 10.36 -1.91
CA VAL A 52 15.97 10.12 -3.37
C VAL A 52 15.94 8.63 -3.73
N PRO A 53 16.84 7.76 -3.22
CA PRO A 53 16.83 6.34 -3.56
C PRO A 53 15.53 5.64 -3.12
N LYS A 54 14.97 6.06 -1.98
CA LYS A 54 13.72 5.52 -1.45
C LYS A 54 12.54 5.84 -2.36
N ILE A 55 12.41 7.07 -2.83
CA ILE A 55 11.33 7.47 -3.75
C ILE A 55 11.44 6.72 -5.07
N ILE A 56 12.65 6.60 -5.64
CA ILE A 56 12.87 5.85 -6.89
C ILE A 56 12.40 4.41 -6.73
N ALA A 57 12.77 3.75 -5.64
CA ALA A 57 12.36 2.36 -5.38
C ALA A 57 10.84 2.22 -5.22
N MET A 58 10.19 3.13 -4.49
CA MET A 58 8.73 3.13 -4.32
C MET A 58 8.00 3.35 -5.65
N VAL A 59 8.48 4.26 -6.50
CA VAL A 59 7.91 4.53 -7.83
C VAL A 59 8.09 3.33 -8.76
N LEU A 60 9.24 2.68 -8.73
CA LEU A 60 9.49 1.47 -9.52
C LEU A 60 8.54 0.35 -9.12
N VAL A 61 8.43 0.06 -7.82
CA VAL A 61 7.53 -0.98 -7.32
C VAL A 61 6.08 -0.64 -7.65
N LEU A 62 5.66 0.61 -7.42
CA LEU A 62 4.31 1.06 -7.81
C LEU A 62 4.05 0.85 -9.30
N SER A 63 5.02 1.17 -10.16
CA SER A 63 4.90 1.01 -11.62
C SER A 63 4.74 -0.45 -12.03
N PHE A 64 5.50 -1.37 -11.39
CA PHE A 64 5.38 -2.80 -11.64
C PHE A 64 4.09 -3.40 -11.09
N THR A 65 3.62 -2.93 -9.94
CA THR A 65 2.38 -3.43 -9.31
C THR A 65 1.14 -2.70 -9.79
N LEU A 66 1.27 -1.71 -10.68
CA LEU A 66 0.16 -0.85 -11.12
C LEU A 66 -1.01 -1.64 -11.74
N PRO A 67 -0.79 -2.61 -12.66
CA PRO A 67 -1.89 -3.36 -13.25
C PRO A 67 -2.67 -4.18 -12.20
N TRP A 68 -1.94 -4.82 -11.29
CA TRP A 68 -2.52 -5.61 -10.20
C TRP A 68 -3.30 -4.74 -9.21
N LEU A 69 -2.78 -3.55 -8.88
CA LEU A 69 -3.45 -2.60 -8.00
C LEU A 69 -4.80 -2.19 -8.59
N ILE A 70 -4.84 -1.86 -9.88
CA ILE A 70 -6.07 -1.48 -10.56
C ILE A 70 -7.06 -2.65 -10.57
N GLU A 71 -6.59 -3.88 -10.86
CA GLU A 71 -7.44 -5.07 -10.84
C GLU A 71 -8.09 -5.28 -9.46
N GLU A 72 -7.32 -5.16 -8.37
CA GLU A 72 -7.84 -5.32 -7.02
C GLU A 72 -8.85 -4.22 -6.65
N MET A 73 -8.61 -2.96 -7.06
CA MET A 73 -9.57 -1.87 -6.84
C MET A 73 -10.87 -2.08 -7.61
N VAL A 74 -10.80 -2.55 -8.86
CA VAL A 74 -11.99 -2.86 -9.65
C VAL A 74 -12.74 -4.05 -9.03
N ARG A 75 -12.03 -5.10 -8.62
CA ARG A 75 -12.62 -6.28 -7.95
C ARG A 75 -13.40 -5.88 -6.70
N TYR A 76 -12.76 -5.15 -5.80
CA TYR A 76 -13.40 -4.65 -4.58
C TYR A 76 -14.61 -3.74 -4.89
N SER A 77 -14.50 -2.88 -5.91
CA SER A 77 -15.62 -2.00 -6.29
C SER A 77 -16.80 -2.80 -6.86
N GLN A 78 -16.53 -3.83 -7.65
CA GLN A 78 -17.56 -4.72 -8.20
C GLN A 78 -18.25 -5.52 -7.12
N GLU A 79 -17.49 -6.11 -6.19
CA GLU A 79 -18.02 -6.82 -5.03
C GLU A 79 -18.86 -5.86 -4.17
N LEU A 80 -18.37 -4.66 -3.90
CA LEU A 80 -19.14 -3.68 -3.13
C LEU A 80 -20.49 -3.38 -3.77
N ILE A 81 -20.50 -3.11 -5.07
CA ILE A 81 -21.72 -2.77 -5.82
C ILE A 81 -22.67 -3.98 -5.90
N SER A 82 -22.14 -5.20 -6.11
CA SER A 82 -22.97 -6.40 -6.23
C SER A 82 -23.68 -6.78 -4.93
N HIS A 83 -23.11 -6.40 -3.78
CA HIS A 83 -23.75 -6.63 -2.48
C HIS A 83 -24.78 -5.56 -2.12
N ILE A 84 -24.85 -4.41 -2.81
CA ILE A 84 -25.85 -3.36 -2.51
C ILE A 84 -27.31 -3.86 -2.62
N PRO A 85 -27.72 -4.59 -3.68
CA PRO A 85 -29.09 -5.10 -3.83
C PRO A 85 -29.48 -6.12 -2.76
N ASP A 86 -28.52 -6.92 -2.25
CA ASP A 86 -28.77 -7.95 -1.24
C ASP A 86 -29.01 -7.37 0.17
N ASN A 87 -28.65 -6.09 0.37
CA ASN A 87 -28.65 -5.40 1.66
C ASN A 87 -29.81 -4.39 1.83
N LEU A 88 -30.66 -4.25 0.82
CA LEU A 88 -31.88 -3.44 0.77
C LEU A 88 -33.10 -4.25 1.23
#